data_AF-A0A7I8D0P6-F1
#
_entry.id   AF-A0A7I8D0P6-F1
#
_cell.length_a   1.000
_cell.length_b   1.000
_cell.length_c   1.000
_cell.angle_alpha   90.00
_cell.angle_beta   90.00
_cell.angle_gamma   90.00
#
_symmetry.space_group_name_H-M   'P 1'
#
loop_
_entity.id
_entity.type
_entity.pdbx_description
1 polymer ?
#
loop_
_entity_poly.entity_id
_entity_poly.type
_entity_poly.pdbx_seq_one_letter_code
_entity_poly.pdbx_strand_id
1 'polypeptide(L)'
;MLATKVGLVDTTGTVDTQTMAAVAAALNVQVTRDLPKYWPVSASVSYLADHKKIPQGVWPVQLVKTLPPDEGGFHMTRHNQPYAKVIVTPGSDEWAVDASHETIEMLIDPNGNRLQTSNAIEIVDGKLQDGTGRFEYLVEACDPCEADPYTYTIDGIAVSDFITPHYYDPDVTPDARYSFTGAVKTPGRFCLADTSAGWTRSPTSCSRSCGSIRINLPSCATSVPSLVGACDFSSNRRHTTRAARTASK
;
A
#
# COMPACT_ATOMS: atom_id res chain seq x y z
N MET A 1 24.61 6.09 0.90
CA MET A 1 23.66 5.09 1.44
C MET A 1 23.89 3.78 0.70
N LEU A 2 23.85 2.64 1.39
CA LEU A 2 23.92 1.34 0.71
C LEU A 2 22.57 1.10 0.02
N ALA A 3 22.58 0.59 -1.20
CA ALA A 3 21.35 0.28 -1.93
C ALA A 3 20.61 -0.89 -1.25
N THR A 4 19.31 -0.71 -1.01
CA THR A 4 18.41 -1.74 -0.50
C THR A 4 18.25 -2.85 -1.53
N LYS A 5 18.32 -4.11 -1.09
CA LYS A 5 18.13 -5.28 -1.98
C LYS A 5 16.79 -5.90 -1.70
N VAL A 6 15.96 -6.03 -2.74
CA VAL A 6 14.67 -6.69 -2.71
C VAL A 6 14.75 -8.01 -3.47
N GLY A 7 14.16 -9.06 -2.92
CA GLY A 7 14.11 -10.40 -3.51
C GLY A 7 12.68 -10.82 -3.78
N LEU A 8 12.30 -10.94 -5.06
CA LEU A 8 11.01 -11.50 -5.45
C LEU A 8 11.11 -13.03 -5.41
N VAL A 9 10.21 -13.68 -4.66
CA VAL A 9 10.21 -15.13 -4.48
C VAL A 9 8.83 -15.73 -4.61
N ASP A 10 8.74 -16.90 -5.25
CA ASP A 10 7.51 -17.67 -5.30
C ASP A 10 7.50 -18.76 -4.20
N THR A 11 6.60 -18.62 -3.23
CA THR A 11 6.37 -19.67 -2.21
C THR A 11 5.30 -20.67 -2.62
N THR A 12 4.52 -20.34 -3.65
CA THR A 12 3.41 -21.16 -4.16
C THR A 12 3.91 -22.27 -5.07
N GLY A 13 4.95 -22.00 -5.86
CA GLY A 13 5.48 -22.86 -6.92
C GLY A 13 4.58 -22.93 -8.15
N THR A 14 3.66 -21.98 -8.31
CA THR A 14 2.67 -21.97 -9.41
C THR A 14 3.03 -21.01 -10.53
N VAL A 15 3.96 -20.08 -10.31
CA VAL A 15 4.41 -19.13 -11.34
C VAL A 15 5.67 -19.69 -12.00
N ASP A 16 5.71 -19.70 -13.33
CA ASP A 16 6.87 -20.20 -14.05
C ASP A 16 8.09 -19.25 -13.90
N THR A 17 9.28 -19.81 -14.07
CA THR A 17 10.52 -19.08 -13.83
C THR A 17 10.77 -17.93 -14.82
N GLN A 18 10.23 -18.02 -16.03
CA GLN A 18 10.41 -16.97 -17.05
C GLN A 18 9.58 -15.75 -16.67
N THR A 19 8.32 -15.96 -16.29
CA THR A 19 7.44 -14.90 -15.78
C THR A 19 8.01 -14.27 -14.51
N MET A 20 8.47 -15.08 -13.54
CA MET A 20 9.13 -14.55 -12.33
C MET A 20 10.34 -13.66 -12.64
N ALA A 21 11.18 -14.08 -13.59
CA ALA A 21 12.35 -13.30 -14.00
C ALA A 21 11.97 -12.01 -14.73
N ALA A 22 10.96 -12.07 -15.62
CA ALA A 22 10.45 -10.91 -16.35
C ALA A 22 9.85 -9.86 -15.41
N VAL A 23 9.01 -10.28 -14.45
CA VAL A 23 8.41 -9.38 -13.46
C VAL A 23 9.49 -8.79 -12.55
N ALA A 24 10.44 -9.59 -12.04
CA ALA A 24 11.54 -9.05 -11.24
C ALA A 24 12.39 -8.03 -12.00
N ALA A 25 12.62 -8.22 -13.30
CA ALA A 25 13.33 -7.27 -14.14
C ALA A 25 12.53 -5.95 -14.30
N ALA A 26 11.23 -6.03 -14.54
CA ALA A 26 10.35 -4.86 -14.64
C ALA A 26 10.33 -4.06 -13.32
N LEU A 27 10.14 -4.74 -12.18
CA LEU A 27 10.22 -4.12 -10.85
C LEU A 27 11.60 -3.50 -10.60
N ASN A 28 12.68 -4.15 -11.04
CA ASN A 28 14.02 -3.59 -10.89
C ASN A 28 14.18 -2.29 -11.69
N VAL A 29 13.70 -2.24 -12.92
CA VAL A 29 13.66 -1.00 -13.71
C VAL A 29 12.84 0.06 -12.98
N GLN A 30 11.67 -0.30 -12.46
CA GLN A 30 10.80 0.62 -11.73
C GLN A 30 11.52 1.29 -10.55
N VAL A 31 12.15 0.49 -9.68
CA VAL A 31 12.80 1.02 -8.46
C VAL A 31 14.15 1.71 -8.72
N THR A 32 14.78 1.45 -9.86
CA THR A 32 16.09 2.06 -10.21
C THR A 32 15.96 3.27 -11.13
N ARG A 33 14.94 3.31 -11.99
CA ARG A 33 14.74 4.37 -12.99
C ARG A 33 13.65 5.35 -12.58
N ASP A 34 12.53 4.86 -12.08
CA ASP A 34 11.29 5.65 -11.96
C ASP A 34 11.09 6.18 -10.56
N LEU A 35 11.14 5.31 -9.56
CA LEU A 35 10.98 5.68 -8.16
C LEU A 35 11.98 6.77 -7.69
N PRO A 36 13.29 6.70 -8.04
CA PRO A 36 14.28 7.67 -7.57
C PRO A 36 14.11 9.10 -8.12
N LYS A 37 13.24 9.29 -9.12
CA LYS A 37 12.92 10.62 -9.66
C LYS A 37 12.16 11.49 -8.65
N TYR A 38 11.44 10.87 -7.72
CA TYR A 38 10.54 11.56 -6.79
C TYR A 38 10.80 11.19 -5.32
N TRP A 39 11.22 9.95 -5.06
CA TRP A 39 11.51 9.47 -3.72
C TRP A 39 13.01 9.22 -3.55
N PRO A 40 13.63 9.59 -2.42
CA PRO A 40 15.07 9.40 -2.20
C PRO A 40 15.42 7.95 -1.85
N VAL A 41 15.03 7.02 -2.72
CA VAL A 41 15.23 5.58 -2.59
C VAL A 41 16.39 5.13 -3.48
N SER A 42 17.23 4.24 -2.96
CA SER A 42 18.25 3.53 -3.74
C SER A 42 18.05 2.04 -3.50
N ALA A 43 17.55 1.33 -4.51
CA ALA A 43 17.18 -0.08 -4.39
C ALA A 43 17.45 -0.87 -5.66
N SER A 44 17.41 -2.20 -5.55
CA SER A 44 17.42 -3.13 -6.68
C SER A 44 16.49 -4.30 -6.36
N VAL A 45 15.84 -4.85 -7.38
CA VAL A 45 14.99 -6.05 -7.27
C VAL A 45 15.65 -7.19 -8.04
N SER A 46 15.59 -8.40 -7.49
CA SER A 46 16.05 -9.61 -8.17
C SER A 46 15.13 -10.78 -7.90
N TYR A 47 14.96 -11.67 -8.88
CA TYR A 47 14.28 -12.93 -8.68
C TYR A 47 15.18 -13.90 -7.90
N LEU A 48 14.67 -14.50 -6.82
CA LEU A 48 15.36 -15.59 -6.11
C LEU A 48 14.62 -16.90 -6.35
N ALA A 49 15.30 -17.85 -7.01
CA ALA A 49 14.71 -19.12 -7.42
C ALA A 49 14.37 -20.07 -6.27
N ASP A 50 15.02 -19.91 -5.10
CA ASP A 50 14.79 -20.76 -3.93
C ASP A 50 14.31 -19.90 -2.77
N HIS A 51 13.00 -19.95 -2.47
CA HIS A 51 12.39 -19.18 -1.37
C HIS A 51 12.95 -19.56 0.01
N LYS A 52 13.67 -20.68 0.14
CA LYS A 52 14.30 -21.11 1.41
C LYS A 52 15.70 -20.51 1.59
N LYS A 53 16.25 -19.87 0.55
CA LYS A 53 17.62 -19.33 0.53
C LYS A 53 17.63 -17.85 0.22
N ILE A 54 16.84 -17.08 0.96
CA ILE A 54 16.84 -15.62 0.89
C ILE A 54 18.11 -15.11 1.59
N PRO A 55 19.02 -14.40 0.90
CA PRO A 55 20.24 -13.89 1.54
C PRO A 55 19.92 -12.92 2.67
N GLN A 56 20.77 -12.91 3.70
CA GLN A 56 20.63 -11.97 4.81
C GLN A 56 20.65 -10.52 4.30
N GLY A 57 19.73 -9.71 4.81
CA GLY A 57 19.60 -8.30 4.43
C GLY A 57 18.81 -8.03 3.15
N VAL A 58 18.38 -9.07 2.42
CA VAL A 58 17.44 -8.92 1.29
C VAL A 58 16.01 -8.86 1.82
N TRP A 59 15.25 -7.85 1.41
CA TRP A 59 13.84 -7.69 1.80
C TRP A 59 12.98 -8.55 0.86
N PRO A 60 12.28 -9.57 1.36
CA PRO A 60 11.58 -10.50 0.49
C PRO A 60 10.18 -9.98 0.13
N VAL A 61 9.84 -10.05 -1.14
CA VAL A 61 8.47 -9.93 -1.66
C VAL A 61 8.03 -11.35 -2.01
N GLN A 62 7.12 -11.89 -1.22
CA GLN A 62 6.77 -13.30 -1.26
C GLN A 62 5.40 -13.51 -1.91
N LEU A 63 5.37 -14.23 -3.01
CA LEU A 63 4.11 -14.70 -3.58
C LEU A 63 3.57 -15.85 -2.72
N VAL A 64 2.32 -15.73 -2.27
CA VAL A 64 1.67 -16.67 -1.35
C VAL A 64 0.33 -17.16 -1.88
N LYS A 65 -0.13 -18.31 -1.39
CA LYS A 65 -1.39 -18.94 -1.84
C LYS A 65 -2.63 -18.29 -1.24
N THR A 66 -2.49 -17.70 -0.06
CA THR A 66 -3.61 -17.20 0.74
C THR A 66 -3.18 -15.98 1.54
N LEU A 67 -4.05 -14.99 1.57
CA LEU A 67 -4.04 -13.86 2.49
C LEU A 67 -5.40 -13.84 3.24
N PRO A 68 -5.54 -13.02 4.30
CA PRO A 68 -6.86 -12.67 4.81
C PRO A 68 -7.83 -12.25 3.68
N PRO A 69 -9.15 -12.43 3.87
CA PRO A 69 -10.13 -12.01 2.87
C PRO A 69 -9.95 -10.54 2.49
N ASP A 70 -10.13 -10.24 1.20
CA ASP A 70 -10.04 -8.89 0.61
C ASP A 70 -8.64 -8.24 0.63
N GLU A 71 -7.57 -9.00 0.89
CA GLU A 71 -6.18 -8.54 0.78
C GLU A 71 -5.50 -9.09 -0.49
N GLY A 72 -5.04 -8.19 -1.37
CA GLY A 72 -4.19 -8.52 -2.53
C GLY A 72 -2.70 -8.61 -2.17
N GLY A 73 -2.28 -7.79 -1.22
CA GLY A 73 -0.92 -7.76 -0.69
C GLY A 73 -0.86 -7.06 0.66
N PHE A 74 0.29 -7.16 1.30
CA PHE A 74 0.68 -6.27 2.38
C PHE A 74 2.21 -6.25 2.53
N HIS A 75 2.74 -5.19 3.14
CA HIS A 75 4.10 -5.13 3.66
C HIS A 75 4.12 -4.91 5.18
N MET A 76 5.12 -5.46 5.84
CA MET A 76 5.33 -5.32 7.27
C MET A 76 6.82 -5.40 7.59
N THR A 77 7.19 -4.98 8.80
CA THR A 77 8.51 -5.26 9.36
C THR A 77 8.45 -6.32 10.45
N ARG A 78 9.35 -7.31 10.37
CA ARG A 78 9.55 -8.32 11.42
C ARG A 78 11.03 -8.43 11.76
N HIS A 79 11.37 -8.39 13.04
CA HIS A 79 12.76 -8.43 13.52
C HIS A 79 13.67 -7.40 12.82
N ASN A 80 13.16 -6.18 12.61
CA ASN A 80 13.82 -5.08 11.90
C ASN A 80 14.14 -5.38 10.42
N GLN A 81 13.45 -6.35 9.82
CA GLN A 81 13.52 -6.65 8.39
C GLN A 81 12.15 -6.45 7.74
N PRO A 82 12.02 -5.49 6.81
CA PRO A 82 10.84 -5.36 5.96
C PRO A 82 10.66 -6.58 5.07
N TYR A 83 9.40 -6.94 4.85
CA TYR A 83 8.97 -7.96 3.90
C TYR A 83 7.58 -7.64 3.38
N ALA A 84 7.26 -8.17 2.20
CA ALA A 84 5.92 -8.10 1.63
C ALA A 84 5.40 -9.49 1.29
N LYS A 85 4.09 -9.63 1.27
CA LYS A 85 3.37 -10.81 0.77
C LYS A 85 2.33 -10.37 -0.24
N VAL A 86 2.20 -11.14 -1.32
CA VAL A 86 1.24 -10.89 -2.39
C VAL A 86 0.55 -12.19 -2.73
N ILE A 87 -0.79 -12.16 -2.85
CA ILE A 87 -1.54 -13.35 -3.22
C ILE A 87 -1.37 -13.65 -4.70
N VAL A 88 -1.21 -14.93 -5.06
CA VAL A 88 -1.27 -15.36 -6.46
C VAL A 88 -2.61 -16.00 -6.72
N THR A 89 -3.36 -15.38 -7.62
CA THR A 89 -4.57 -15.95 -8.19
C THR A 89 -4.18 -16.81 -9.41
N PRO A 90 -4.48 -18.13 -9.42
CA PRO A 90 -4.16 -19.00 -10.55
C PRO A 90 -4.71 -18.47 -11.87
N GLY A 91 -3.84 -18.34 -12.88
CA GLY A 91 -4.22 -17.87 -14.23
C GLY A 91 -4.37 -16.35 -14.37
N SER A 92 -4.03 -15.57 -13.35
CA SER A 92 -3.97 -14.10 -13.40
C SER A 92 -2.53 -13.61 -13.21
N ASP A 93 -2.14 -12.60 -13.98
CA ASP A 93 -0.85 -11.90 -13.83
C ASP A 93 -0.98 -10.60 -12.99
N GLU A 94 -2.16 -10.36 -12.41
CA GLU A 94 -2.43 -9.18 -11.57
C GLU A 94 -1.51 -9.08 -10.35
N TRP A 95 -0.98 -10.21 -9.89
CA TRP A 95 0.00 -10.26 -8.80
C TRP A 95 1.27 -9.47 -9.13
N ALA A 96 1.61 -9.25 -10.41
CA ALA A 96 2.77 -8.46 -10.79
C ALA A 96 2.57 -6.97 -10.41
N VAL A 97 1.34 -6.48 -10.56
CA VAL A 97 0.94 -5.13 -10.13
C VAL A 97 1.00 -5.03 -8.60
N ASP A 98 0.44 -6.02 -7.89
CA ASP A 98 0.47 -6.04 -6.43
C ASP A 98 1.90 -6.18 -5.88
N ALA A 99 2.75 -6.98 -6.52
CA ALA A 99 4.16 -7.08 -6.18
C ALA A 99 4.92 -5.76 -6.39
N SER A 100 4.60 -5.04 -7.47
CA SER A 100 5.12 -3.69 -7.71
C SER A 100 4.64 -2.70 -6.64
N HIS A 101 3.34 -2.72 -6.33
CA HIS A 101 2.70 -1.90 -5.30
C HIS A 101 3.41 -2.07 -3.96
N GLU A 102 3.44 -3.29 -3.44
CA GLU A 102 4.03 -3.58 -2.13
C GLU A 102 5.55 -3.34 -2.10
N THR A 103 6.24 -3.50 -3.24
CA THR A 103 7.66 -3.18 -3.33
C THR A 103 7.90 -1.69 -3.16
N ILE A 104 7.10 -0.84 -3.81
CA ILE A 104 7.26 0.62 -3.75
C ILE A 104 6.95 1.13 -2.35
N GLU A 105 5.82 0.71 -1.77
CA GLU A 105 5.40 1.18 -0.45
C GLU A 105 6.39 0.75 0.63
N MET A 106 6.80 -0.53 0.62
CA MET A 106 7.84 -1.04 1.52
C MET A 106 9.17 -0.28 1.37
N LEU A 107 9.52 0.22 0.18
CA LEU A 107 10.75 1.00 -0.03
C LEU A 107 10.63 2.44 0.47
N ILE A 108 9.44 3.04 0.42
CA ILE A 108 9.17 4.41 0.86
C ILE A 108 8.93 4.50 2.37
N ASP A 109 8.24 3.51 2.92
CA ASP A 109 7.90 3.36 4.33
C ASP A 109 8.06 1.90 4.78
N PRO A 110 9.29 1.48 5.13
CA PRO A 110 9.55 0.08 5.44
C PRO A 110 8.80 -0.48 6.65
N ASN A 111 8.31 0.39 7.55
CA ASN A 111 7.60 -0.01 8.75
C ASN A 111 6.08 0.17 8.66
N GLY A 112 5.55 0.73 7.56
CA GLY A 112 4.14 1.09 7.44
C GLY A 112 3.68 2.02 8.56
N ASN A 113 4.49 3.01 8.92
CA ASN A 113 4.19 3.96 10.00
C ASN A 113 4.64 5.40 9.75
N ARG A 114 5.07 5.72 8.52
CA ARG A 114 5.44 7.06 8.11
C ARG A 114 4.18 7.89 7.93
N LEU A 115 4.10 8.97 8.70
CA LEU A 115 3.02 9.94 8.59
C LEU A 115 3.46 11.17 7.79
N GLN A 116 2.54 11.72 7.01
CA GLN A 116 2.71 12.97 6.28
C GLN A 116 1.51 13.88 6.50
N THR A 117 1.77 15.10 6.93
CA THR A 117 0.72 16.10 7.19
C THR A 117 0.26 16.73 5.88
N SER A 118 -1.05 16.74 5.63
CA SER A 118 -1.70 17.49 4.55
C SER A 118 -3.00 18.15 5.04
N ASN A 119 -3.73 18.84 4.15
CA ASN A 119 -5.08 19.34 4.46
C ASN A 119 -5.96 18.18 4.86
N ALA A 120 -6.83 18.40 5.86
CA ALA A 120 -7.87 17.45 6.17
C ALA A 120 -8.74 17.23 4.92
N ILE A 121 -9.19 16.00 4.72
CA ILE A 121 -10.15 15.63 3.66
C ILE A 121 -11.41 15.10 4.34
N GLU A 122 -12.57 15.45 3.79
CA GLU A 122 -13.86 15.00 4.27
C GLU A 122 -14.74 14.53 3.11
N ILE A 123 -15.74 13.72 3.44
CA ILE A 123 -16.76 13.28 2.50
C ILE A 123 -18.06 13.98 2.87
N VAL A 124 -18.52 14.87 1.98
CA VAL A 124 -19.81 15.55 2.11
C VAL A 124 -20.65 15.23 0.89
N ASP A 125 -21.87 14.75 1.12
CA ASP A 125 -22.80 14.29 0.07
C ASP A 125 -22.17 13.29 -0.93
N GLY A 126 -21.32 12.39 -0.42
CA GLY A 126 -20.64 11.37 -1.22
C GLY A 126 -19.49 11.89 -2.09
N LYS A 127 -19.06 13.15 -1.88
CA LYS A 127 -17.95 13.77 -2.60
C LYS A 127 -16.78 14.07 -1.67
N LEU A 128 -15.58 13.78 -2.15
CA LEU A 128 -14.33 14.18 -1.50
C LEU A 128 -14.12 15.68 -1.64
N GLN A 129 -13.92 16.35 -0.52
CA GLN A 129 -13.57 17.77 -0.47
C GLN A 129 -12.56 18.03 0.65
N ASP A 130 -11.98 19.23 0.63
CA ASP A 130 -11.06 19.65 1.66
C ASP A 130 -11.87 19.99 2.92
N GLY A 131 -11.50 19.37 4.03
CA GLY A 131 -12.03 19.67 5.34
C GLY A 131 -11.31 20.84 6.00
N THR A 132 -11.73 21.16 7.22
CA THR A 132 -11.08 22.22 8.00
C THR A 132 -9.85 21.68 8.75
N GLY A 133 -8.69 22.32 8.55
CA GLY A 133 -7.46 22.04 9.30
C GLY A 133 -6.50 21.08 8.61
N ARG A 134 -5.63 20.45 9.40
CA ARG A 134 -4.58 19.55 8.93
C ARG A 134 -4.76 18.17 9.55
N PHE A 135 -4.36 17.13 8.82
CA PHE A 135 -4.43 15.74 9.27
C PHE A 135 -3.13 15.01 8.90
N GLU A 136 -2.78 14.00 9.70
CA GLU A 136 -1.62 13.13 9.44
C GLU A 136 -2.09 11.88 8.69
N TYR A 137 -1.62 11.72 7.45
CA TYR A 137 -1.93 10.59 6.60
C TYR A 137 -0.79 9.58 6.64
N LEU A 138 -1.14 8.30 6.64
CA LEU A 138 -0.17 7.25 6.38
C LEU A 138 0.35 7.39 4.95
N VAL A 139 1.65 7.16 4.76
CA VAL A 139 2.28 7.21 3.44
C VAL A 139 2.17 5.83 2.77
N GLU A 140 1.05 5.64 2.09
CA GLU A 140 0.81 4.54 1.16
C GLU A 140 0.96 5.09 -0.26
N ALA A 141 2.10 4.81 -0.88
CA ALA A 141 2.53 5.51 -2.08
C ALA A 141 1.83 5.03 -3.35
N CYS A 142 1.22 3.85 -3.34
CA CYS A 142 0.53 3.28 -4.49
C CYS A 142 -0.99 3.36 -4.33
N ASP A 143 -1.50 3.28 -3.11
CA ASP A 143 -2.93 3.35 -2.77
C ASP A 143 -3.70 4.47 -3.50
N PRO A 144 -3.23 5.75 -3.55
CA PRO A 144 -4.01 6.80 -4.19
C PRO A 144 -4.26 6.60 -5.69
N CYS A 145 -3.48 5.75 -6.36
CA CYS A 145 -3.57 5.45 -7.77
C CYS A 145 -3.65 3.93 -8.06
N GLU A 146 -4.18 3.15 -7.12
CA GLU A 146 -4.14 1.68 -7.18
C GLU A 146 -5.03 1.04 -8.26
N ALA A 147 -6.04 1.73 -8.76
CA ALA A 147 -7.05 1.10 -9.62
C ALA A 147 -6.45 0.66 -10.97
N ASP A 148 -6.90 -0.49 -11.49
CA ASP A 148 -6.31 -1.15 -12.68
C ASP A 148 -6.06 -0.22 -13.88
N PRO A 149 -6.94 0.74 -14.23
CA PRO A 149 -6.71 1.65 -15.36
C PRO A 149 -5.52 2.60 -15.21
N TYR A 150 -4.97 2.74 -14.00
CA TYR A 150 -3.85 3.62 -13.69
C TYR A 150 -2.50 2.92 -13.63
N THR A 151 -2.49 1.59 -13.82
CA THR A 151 -1.25 0.85 -14.03
C THR A 151 -0.51 1.35 -15.28
N TYR A 152 0.80 1.13 -15.32
CA TYR A 152 1.60 1.35 -16.53
C TYR A 152 2.48 0.15 -16.81
N THR A 153 3.11 0.11 -17.98
CA THR A 153 3.90 -1.05 -18.40
C THR A 153 5.40 -0.75 -18.44
N ILE A 154 6.18 -1.74 -18.04
CA ILE A 154 7.63 -1.80 -18.21
C ILE A 154 7.93 -3.11 -18.92
N ASP A 155 8.47 -3.03 -20.13
CA ASP A 155 8.81 -4.20 -20.97
C ASP A 155 7.63 -5.19 -21.13
N GLY A 156 6.41 -4.66 -21.22
CA GLY A 156 5.18 -5.44 -21.37
C GLY A 156 4.58 -5.98 -20.06
N ILE A 157 5.26 -5.82 -18.92
CA ILE A 157 4.74 -6.17 -17.59
C ILE A 157 4.00 -4.98 -17.00
N ALA A 158 2.75 -5.19 -16.56
CA ALA A 158 1.99 -4.19 -15.83
C ALA A 158 2.55 -4.00 -14.41
N VAL A 159 2.70 -2.75 -13.99
CA VAL A 159 3.21 -2.34 -12.68
C VAL A 159 2.35 -1.22 -12.09
N SER A 160 2.38 -1.07 -10.77
CA SER A 160 1.60 -0.05 -10.05
C SER A 160 2.13 1.36 -10.33
N ASP A 161 1.24 2.34 -10.46
CA ASP A 161 1.61 3.76 -10.37
C ASP A 161 1.90 4.14 -8.91
N PHE A 162 2.53 5.28 -8.70
CA PHE A 162 2.83 5.77 -7.36
C PHE A 162 2.74 7.29 -7.28
N ILE A 163 2.31 7.80 -6.14
CA ILE A 163 2.29 9.23 -5.84
C ILE A 163 3.69 9.81 -5.69
N THR A 164 3.83 11.10 -5.94
CA THR A 164 5.05 11.86 -5.60
C THR A 164 4.84 12.58 -4.26
N PRO A 165 5.90 13.13 -3.63
CA PRO A 165 5.75 13.94 -2.44
C PRO A 165 4.78 15.13 -2.58
N HIS A 166 4.62 15.67 -3.80
CA HIS A 166 3.68 16.76 -4.07
C HIS A 166 2.21 16.38 -3.82
N TYR A 167 1.89 15.09 -3.76
CA TYR A 167 0.54 14.62 -3.37
C TYR A 167 0.05 15.23 -2.05
N TYR A 168 0.98 15.54 -1.14
CA TYR A 168 0.70 16.10 0.17
C TYR A 168 0.83 17.63 0.24
N ASP A 169 1.01 18.30 -0.91
CA ASP A 169 1.01 19.76 -0.96
C ASP A 169 -0.35 20.30 -0.47
N PRO A 170 -0.37 21.41 0.28
CA PRO A 170 -1.62 22.03 0.74
C PRO A 170 -2.48 22.55 -0.41
N ASP A 171 -1.85 22.91 -1.52
CA ASP A 171 -2.49 23.58 -2.64
C ASP A 171 -1.95 22.99 -3.94
N VAL A 172 -2.63 23.29 -5.05
CA VAL A 172 -2.13 22.92 -6.37
C VAL A 172 -0.83 23.68 -6.65
N THR A 173 0.23 22.93 -6.92
CA THR A 173 1.54 23.45 -7.32
C THR A 173 1.58 23.42 -8.86
N PRO A 174 1.74 24.58 -9.54
CA PRO A 174 1.85 24.62 -10.99
C PRO A 174 2.95 23.67 -11.49
N ASP A 175 2.64 22.94 -12.57
CA ASP A 175 3.53 21.98 -13.23
C ASP A 175 4.02 20.80 -12.36
N ALA A 176 3.51 20.65 -11.13
CA ALA A 176 3.80 19.49 -10.29
C ALA A 176 3.12 18.23 -10.84
N ARG A 177 3.77 17.08 -10.63
CA ARG A 177 3.16 15.77 -10.82
C ARG A 177 2.81 15.18 -9.47
N TYR A 178 1.56 14.75 -9.31
CA TYR A 178 1.09 14.11 -8.07
C TYR A 178 1.22 12.59 -8.07
N SER A 179 1.41 12.00 -9.26
CA SER A 179 1.74 10.60 -9.48
C SER A 179 2.76 10.48 -10.61
N PHE A 180 3.45 9.34 -10.70
CA PHE A 180 4.48 9.13 -11.70
C PHE A 180 3.92 9.21 -13.12
N THR A 181 2.81 8.53 -13.41
CA THR A 181 2.12 8.63 -14.71
C THR A 181 1.40 9.97 -14.90
N GLY A 182 1.12 10.68 -13.81
CA GLY A 182 0.30 11.89 -13.80
C GLY A 182 -1.20 11.60 -13.79
N ALA A 183 -1.63 10.38 -13.44
CA ALA A 183 -3.03 10.01 -13.24
C ALA A 183 -3.71 10.87 -12.16
N VAL A 184 -3.06 11.07 -11.02
CA VAL A 184 -3.52 11.98 -9.96
C VAL A 184 -3.35 13.43 -10.43
N LYS A 185 -4.45 14.19 -10.45
CA LYS A 185 -4.49 15.57 -10.98
C LYS A 185 -4.42 16.67 -9.93
N THR A 186 -4.67 16.34 -8.68
CA THR A 186 -4.83 17.31 -7.58
C THR A 186 -4.30 16.66 -6.30
N PRO A 187 -3.64 17.42 -5.40
CA PRO A 187 -3.14 16.86 -4.14
C PRO A 187 -4.28 16.31 -3.29
N GLY A 188 -4.00 15.27 -2.51
CA GLY A 188 -4.97 14.63 -1.61
C GLY A 188 -6.18 14.00 -2.30
N ARG A 189 -6.16 13.78 -3.62
CA ARG A 189 -7.25 13.13 -4.38
C ARG A 189 -6.84 11.74 -4.86
N PHE A 190 -7.75 10.79 -4.74
CA PHE A 190 -7.61 9.43 -5.26
C PHE A 190 -7.98 9.39 -6.74
N CYS A 191 -7.31 8.53 -7.49
CA CYS A 191 -7.74 8.13 -8.80
C CYS A 191 -8.92 7.16 -8.65
N LEU A 192 -10.13 7.62 -9.03
CA LEU A 192 -11.31 6.77 -9.07
C LEU A 192 -11.44 6.18 -10.48
N ALA A 193 -11.47 4.85 -10.59
CA ALA A 193 -11.96 4.23 -11.82
C ALA A 193 -13.37 4.78 -12.09
N ASP A 194 -13.58 5.33 -13.29
CA ASP A 194 -14.77 6.12 -13.66
C ASP A 194 -16.08 5.54 -13.10
N THR A 195 -16.57 6.14 -12.02
CA THR A 195 -17.98 6.09 -11.66
C THR A 195 -18.46 7.50 -11.45
N SER A 196 -19.18 8.01 -12.45
CA SER A 196 -20.08 9.17 -12.38
C SER A 196 -21.24 9.02 -11.36
N ALA A 197 -21.09 8.22 -10.31
CA ALA A 197 -22.02 8.06 -9.21
C ALA A 197 -21.23 8.01 -7.90
N GLY A 198 -21.66 8.79 -6.90
CA GLY A 198 -21.07 8.81 -5.57
C GLY A 198 -20.95 7.40 -4.98
N TRP A 199 -20.09 7.27 -3.97
CA TRP A 199 -19.81 6.05 -3.19
C TRP A 199 -20.97 5.05 -3.13
N THR A 200 -21.05 4.18 -4.12
CA THR A 200 -21.83 2.94 -4.04
C THR A 200 -20.83 1.82 -4.22
N ARG A 201 -20.56 1.08 -3.13
CA ARG A 201 -19.90 -0.22 -3.17
C ARG A 201 -20.53 -1.05 -4.29
N SER A 202 -19.81 -1.25 -5.39
CA SER A 202 -20.15 -2.29 -6.34
C SER A 202 -19.57 -3.61 -5.81
N PRO A 203 -20.35 -4.70 -5.66
CA PRO A 203 -19.89 -5.89 -4.96
C PRO A 203 -18.89 -6.78 -5.73
N THR A 204 -18.48 -6.42 -6.94
CA THR A 204 -17.91 -7.43 -7.88
C THR A 204 -16.69 -7.01 -8.70
N SER A 205 -16.00 -5.89 -8.46
CA SER A 205 -14.79 -5.59 -9.26
C SER A 205 -13.72 -4.72 -8.61
N CYS A 206 -13.67 -4.60 -7.29
CA CYS A 206 -12.55 -3.91 -6.63
C CYS A 206 -12.32 -4.56 -5.27
N SER A 207 -11.59 -5.67 -5.26
CA SER A 207 -11.15 -6.41 -4.07
C SER A 207 -9.64 -6.31 -3.87
N ARG A 208 -9.00 -5.29 -4.44
CA ARG A 208 -7.64 -4.91 -4.06
C ARG A 208 -7.74 -4.06 -2.79
N SER A 209 -6.81 -4.31 -1.90
CA SER A 209 -6.74 -3.81 -0.52
C SER A 209 -7.03 -2.31 -0.46
N CYS A 210 -8.22 -1.91 -0.01
CA CYS A 210 -8.40 -0.57 0.55
C CYS A 210 -7.77 -0.60 1.94
N GLY A 211 -6.43 -0.56 1.96
CA GLY A 211 -5.57 -0.57 3.13
C GLY A 211 -5.62 0.76 3.87
N SER A 212 -6.77 1.06 4.49
CA SER A 212 -6.83 1.99 5.62
C SER A 212 -6.39 3.46 5.40
N ILE A 213 -7.12 4.21 4.59
CA ILE A 213 -7.49 5.57 5.06
C ILE A 213 -8.67 5.41 6.01
N ARG A 214 -8.35 5.17 7.28
CA ARG A 214 -9.33 5.30 8.36
C ARG A 214 -9.61 6.78 8.57
N ILE A 215 -10.51 7.35 7.78
CA ILE A 215 -11.19 8.59 8.19
C ILE A 215 -12.04 8.21 9.40
N ASN A 216 -11.58 8.58 10.60
CA ASN A 216 -12.34 8.38 11.82
C ASN A 216 -13.53 9.37 11.79
N LEU A 217 -14.64 8.97 11.17
CA LEU A 217 -15.85 9.78 11.15
C LEU A 217 -16.42 9.84 12.58
N PRO A 218 -16.62 11.03 13.17
CA PRO A 218 -17.33 11.12 14.45
C PRO A 218 -18.78 10.64 14.22
N SER A 219 -19.21 9.66 15.00
CA SER A 219 -20.55 9.09 14.89
C SER A 219 -21.61 10.17 15.10
N CYS A 220 -22.35 10.54 14.05
CA CYS A 220 -23.58 11.29 14.22
C CYS A 220 -24.67 10.32 14.66
N ALA A 221 -25.22 10.58 15.84
CA ALA A 221 -26.20 9.75 16.52
C ALA A 221 -27.56 9.72 15.79
N THR A 222 -28.14 8.53 15.60
CA THR A 222 -29.60 8.30 15.61
C THR A 222 -29.95 6.80 15.83
N SER A 223 -30.41 6.48 17.04
CA SER A 223 -31.50 5.54 17.43
C SER A 223 -31.76 4.19 16.68
N VAL A 224 -31.26 3.07 17.24
CA VAL A 224 -31.89 1.79 17.76
C VAL A 224 -33.24 1.25 17.14
N PRO A 225 -33.56 -0.08 17.02
CA PRO A 225 -32.93 -1.32 17.57
C PRO A 225 -32.68 -2.55 16.64
N SER A 226 -31.77 -3.40 17.15
CA SER A 226 -31.70 -4.88 17.14
C SER A 226 -31.59 -5.68 15.83
N LEU A 227 -30.41 -6.27 15.60
CA LEU A 227 -30.23 -7.72 15.70
C LEU A 227 -28.76 -8.05 16.02
N VAL A 228 -28.62 -8.99 16.94
CA VAL A 228 -27.42 -9.36 17.69
C VAL A 228 -26.43 -10.12 16.80
N GLY A 229 -25.15 -9.78 16.93
CA GLY A 229 -24.03 -10.50 16.33
C GLY A 229 -22.69 -9.89 16.74
N ALA A 230 -22.36 -9.98 18.03
CA ALA A 230 -21.09 -9.53 18.57
C ALA A 230 -19.94 -10.42 18.06
N CYS A 231 -18.95 -9.83 17.40
CA CYS A 231 -17.59 -10.37 17.34
C CYS A 231 -16.67 -9.39 18.08
N ASP A 232 -16.51 -9.69 19.37
CA ASP A 232 -15.53 -9.14 20.28
C ASP A 232 -14.13 -9.68 19.86
N PHE A 233 -13.19 -8.81 19.50
CA PHE A 233 -11.79 -9.21 19.28
C PHE A 233 -10.90 -8.64 20.38
N SER A 234 -10.97 -9.30 21.54
CA SER A 234 -9.90 -9.29 22.53
C SER A 234 -8.66 -9.96 21.93
N SER A 235 -7.66 -9.18 21.52
CA SER A 235 -6.29 -9.68 21.35
C SER A 235 -5.46 -9.34 22.60
N ASN A 236 -5.18 -10.40 23.34
CA ASN A 236 -4.46 -10.49 24.60
C ASN A 236 -3.06 -9.85 24.55
N ARG A 237 -2.94 -8.57 24.94
CA ARG A 237 -1.63 -7.95 25.28
C ARG A 237 -1.23 -8.38 26.68
N ARG A 238 -0.45 -9.47 26.79
CA ARG A 238 0.36 -9.75 27.97
C ARG A 238 1.79 -9.27 27.75
N HIS A 239 2.05 -8.03 28.14
CA HIS A 239 3.36 -7.63 28.64
C HIS A 239 3.20 -7.01 30.02
N THR A 240 3.89 -7.63 30.97
CA THR A 240 3.96 -7.30 32.39
C THR A 240 4.43 -5.86 32.61
N THR A 241 3.53 -4.99 33.07
CA THR A 241 3.90 -3.70 33.67
C THR A 241 4.27 -3.90 35.13
N ARG A 242 5.54 -3.65 35.44
CA ARG A 242 6.05 -3.54 36.81
C ARG A 242 5.52 -2.24 37.40
N ALA A 243 4.70 -2.35 38.46
CA ALA A 243 4.05 -1.23 39.12
C ALA A 243 5.07 -0.22 39.71
N ALA A 244 4.95 1.05 39.32
CA ALA A 244 5.49 2.17 40.07
C ALA A 244 4.46 2.56 41.15
N ARG A 245 4.81 2.34 42.42
CA ARG A 245 4.03 2.82 43.57
C ARG A 245 4.18 4.33 43.68
N THR A 246 3.05 5.04 43.66
CA THR A 246 2.92 6.42 44.14
C THR A 246 3.07 6.45 45.66
N ALA A 247 4.01 7.23 46.16
CA ALA A 247 4.07 7.65 47.56
C ALA A 247 3.39 9.03 47.68
N SER A 248 2.27 9.09 48.41
CA SER A 248 1.75 10.35 48.96
C SER A 248 2.26 10.51 50.39
N LYS A 249 2.59 11.76 50.73
CA LYS A 249 2.88 12.24 52.08
C LYS A 249 1.67 12.10 53.00
#